data_AF-A0A5J6TZE8-F1
#
_entry.id   AF-A0A5J6TZE8-F1
#
_cell.length_a   1.000
_cell.length_b   1.000
_cell.length_c   1.000
_cell.angle_alpha   90.00
_cell.angle_beta   90.00
_cell.angle_gamma   90.00
#
_symmetry.space_group_name_H-M   'P 1'
#
loop_
_entity.id
_entity.type
_entity.pdbx_description
1 polymer ?
#
loop_
_entity_poly.entity_id
_entity_poly.type
_entity_poly.pdbx_seq_one_letter_code
_entity_poly.pdbx_strand_id
1 'polypeptide(L)'
;MTGSTTVTGTSTTLTDVWTNGTYTFTVTALNAAASGSGTTISAALEGPTRAHKIIINGNSDAYIRATPTGSSAPEVARIFGNGAGVTVLCQVKGSHIAHPEDDNYAGNTYTKVTYQGKTGYMAGWLVDTYTSGNWDVLAGPPIWECAS
;
A
#
# COMPACT_ATOMS: atom_id res chain seq x y z
N MET A 1 1.18 5.84 -15.21
CA MET A 1 2.52 5.45 -15.71
C MET A 1 2.36 4.69 -17.02
N THR A 2 3.33 4.79 -17.91
CA THR A 2 3.41 3.97 -19.13
C THR A 2 4.79 3.32 -19.18
N GLY A 3 4.87 2.10 -19.70
CA GLY A 3 6.10 1.34 -19.84
C GLY A 3 5.99 0.36 -20.99
N SER A 4 7.13 -0.10 -21.53
CA SER A 4 7.17 -1.10 -22.58
C SER A 4 8.30 -2.09 -22.33
N THR A 5 8.11 -3.32 -22.79
CA THR A 5 9.14 -4.37 -22.74
C THR A 5 9.00 -5.26 -23.98
N THR A 6 10.13 -5.69 -24.52
CA THR A 6 10.16 -6.66 -25.64
C THR A 6 10.39 -8.05 -25.07
N VAL A 7 9.57 -9.00 -25.48
CA VAL A 7 9.59 -10.37 -24.97
C VAL A 7 9.79 -11.35 -26.11
N THR A 8 10.53 -12.43 -25.88
CA THR A 8 10.85 -13.45 -26.91
C THR A 8 9.84 -14.59 -26.95
N GLY A 9 8.88 -14.62 -26.02
CA GLY A 9 7.82 -15.63 -25.94
C GLY A 9 6.42 -15.03 -26.08
N THR A 10 5.42 -15.90 -25.96
CA THR A 10 4.00 -15.53 -25.95
C THR A 10 3.47 -15.19 -24.55
N SER A 11 4.34 -15.14 -23.55
CA SER A 11 4.01 -14.79 -22.17
C SER A 11 5.16 -14.02 -21.51
N THR A 12 4.81 -13.21 -20.51
CA THR A 12 5.75 -12.48 -19.66
C THR A 12 5.09 -12.17 -18.31
N THR A 13 5.89 -11.83 -17.31
CA THR A 13 5.43 -11.41 -15.99
C THR A 13 5.95 -10.01 -15.70
N LEU A 14 5.04 -9.12 -15.29
CA LEU A 14 5.41 -7.79 -14.82
C LEU A 14 5.58 -7.86 -13.30
N THR A 15 6.81 -7.66 -12.82
CA THR A 15 7.14 -7.66 -11.39
C THR A 15 6.95 -6.29 -10.74
N ASP A 16 6.90 -5.23 -11.55
CA ASP A 16 7.01 -3.86 -11.07
C ASP A 16 5.65 -3.14 -11.01
N VAL A 17 4.58 -3.92 -10.81
CA VAL A 17 3.21 -3.42 -10.69
C VAL A 17 2.81 -3.44 -9.23
N TRP A 18 2.77 -2.25 -8.62
CA TRP A 18 2.58 -2.09 -7.17
C TRP A 18 1.41 -1.17 -6.81
N THR A 19 0.59 -0.73 -7.76
CA THR A 19 -0.55 0.16 -7.47
C THR A 19 -1.85 -0.54 -7.82
N ASN A 20 -2.84 -0.54 -6.92
CA ASN A 20 -4.18 -1.04 -7.22
C ASN A 20 -4.80 -0.16 -8.30
N GLY A 21 -5.52 -0.75 -9.26
CA GLY A 21 -6.24 0.03 -10.26
C GLY A 21 -6.41 -0.69 -11.59
N THR A 22 -6.99 0.02 -12.54
CA THR A 22 -7.20 -0.48 -13.90
C THR A 22 -5.96 -0.21 -14.76
N TYR A 23 -5.39 -1.26 -15.31
CA TYR A 23 -4.26 -1.21 -16.23
C TYR A 23 -4.72 -1.53 -17.64
N THR A 24 -4.11 -0.88 -18.62
CA THR A 24 -4.32 -1.17 -20.04
C THR A 24 -3.02 -1.71 -20.61
N PHE A 25 -3.06 -2.94 -21.11
CA PHE A 25 -1.94 -3.61 -21.74
C PHE A 25 -2.15 -3.65 -23.24
N THR A 26 -1.16 -3.21 -24.00
CA THR A 26 -1.14 -3.34 -25.45
C THR A 26 -0.02 -4.29 -25.84
N VAL A 27 -0.36 -5.36 -26.56
CA VAL A 27 0.58 -6.35 -27.07
C VAL A 27 0.66 -6.21 -28.58
N THR A 28 1.87 -5.99 -29.09
CA THR A 28 2.17 -5.95 -30.52
C THR A 28 3.06 -7.13 -30.89
N ALA A 29 2.73 -7.86 -31.95
CA ALA A 29 3.65 -8.84 -32.52
C ALA A 29 4.81 -8.12 -33.21
N LEU A 30 6.04 -8.61 -33.07
CA LEU A 30 7.23 -8.02 -33.69
C LEU A 30 8.02 -9.12 -34.40
N ASN A 31 8.46 -8.85 -35.63
CA ASN A 31 9.43 -9.67 -36.36
C ASN A 31 10.56 -8.79 -36.92
N ALA A 32 11.49 -9.38 -37.68
CA ALA A 32 12.62 -8.67 -38.26
C ALA A 32 12.25 -7.58 -39.28
N ALA A 33 11.03 -7.60 -39.82
CA ALA A 33 10.57 -6.61 -40.79
C ALA A 33 9.87 -5.43 -40.11
N ALA A 34 8.90 -5.67 -39.22
CA ALA A 34 8.12 -4.63 -38.56
C ALA A 34 7.31 -5.14 -37.36
N SER A 35 6.72 -4.19 -36.61
CA SER A 35 5.65 -4.44 -35.64
C SER A 35 4.30 -4.59 -36.34
N GLY A 36 3.50 -5.58 -35.94
CA GLY A 36 2.11 -5.74 -36.33
C GLY A 36 1.16 -4.79 -35.57
N SER A 37 -0.15 -4.94 -35.82
CA SER A 37 -1.18 -4.22 -35.07
C SER A 37 -1.19 -4.62 -33.60
N GLY A 38 -1.43 -3.65 -32.73
CA GLY A 38 -1.57 -3.88 -31.29
C GLY A 38 -2.93 -4.46 -30.94
N THR A 39 -2.96 -5.42 -30.02
CA THR A 39 -4.17 -5.85 -29.31
C THR A 39 -4.14 -5.28 -27.90
N THR A 40 -5.25 -4.70 -27.46
CA THR A 40 -5.36 -4.06 -26.15
C THR A 40 -6.32 -4.82 -25.25
N ILE A 41 -5.94 -4.98 -23.98
CA ILE A 41 -6.79 -5.49 -22.91
C ILE A 41 -6.69 -4.57 -21.69
N SER A 42 -7.80 -4.36 -21.01
CA SER A 42 -7.81 -3.69 -19.70
C SER A 42 -8.12 -4.69 -18.60
N ALA A 43 -7.41 -4.59 -17.48
CA ALA A 43 -7.62 -5.43 -16.31
C ALA A 43 -7.51 -4.61 -15.03
N ALA A 44 -8.41 -4.84 -14.08
CA ALA A 44 -8.29 -4.31 -12.74
C ALA A 44 -7.37 -5.23 -11.93
N LEU A 45 -6.30 -4.67 -11.38
CA LEU A 45 -5.35 -5.37 -10.53
C LEU A 45 -5.49 -4.87 -9.09
N GLU A 46 -5.55 -5.80 -8.15
CA GLU A 46 -5.56 -5.53 -6.72
C GLU A 46 -4.44 -6.33 -6.06
N GLY A 47 -3.74 -5.70 -5.13
CA GLY A 47 -2.67 -6.29 -4.38
C GLY A 47 -3.13 -7.43 -3.47
N PRO A 48 -2.22 -8.34 -3.12
CA PRO A 48 -2.53 -9.41 -2.20
C PRO A 48 -2.84 -8.86 -0.81
N THR A 49 -3.94 -9.30 -0.22
CA THR A 49 -4.24 -9.01 1.19
C THR A 49 -3.49 -9.99 2.09
N ARG A 50 -2.95 -9.50 3.21
CA ARG A 50 -2.20 -10.33 4.17
C ARG A 50 -2.56 -9.98 5.60
N ALA A 51 -2.69 -11.02 6.43
CA ALA A 51 -2.89 -10.85 7.86
C ALA A 51 -1.55 -10.60 8.55
N HIS A 52 -1.47 -9.58 9.39
CA HIS A 52 -0.31 -9.20 10.18
C HIS A 52 -0.70 -9.03 11.64
N LYS A 53 0.24 -9.31 12.55
CA LYS A 53 0.07 -9.01 13.97
C LYS A 53 0.68 -7.64 14.29
N ILE A 54 0.01 -6.88 15.14
CA ILE A 54 0.57 -5.67 15.73
C ILE A 54 1.61 -6.07 16.77
N ILE A 55 2.84 -5.57 16.63
CA ILE A 55 3.99 -5.97 17.45
C ILE A 55 4.60 -4.82 18.26
N ILE A 56 4.37 -3.57 17.86
CA ILE A 56 4.95 -2.36 18.46
C ILE A 56 3.85 -1.33 18.72
N ASN A 57 2.93 -1.68 19.62
CA ASN A 57 1.93 -0.76 20.18
C ASN A 57 2.08 -0.64 21.70
N GLY A 58 2.64 -1.65 22.38
CA GLY A 58 2.94 -1.59 23.81
C GLY A 58 1.67 -1.48 24.65
N ASN A 59 1.63 -0.58 25.64
CA ASN A 59 0.42 -0.31 26.44
C ASN A 59 -0.38 0.90 25.91
N SER A 60 -0.42 1.06 24.58
CA SER A 60 -1.08 2.18 23.92
C SER A 60 -2.25 1.73 23.04
N ASP A 61 -3.01 2.72 22.57
CA ASP A 61 -4.10 2.54 21.61
C ASP A 61 -3.61 2.84 20.18
N ALA A 62 -3.77 1.85 19.29
CA ALA A 62 -3.66 2.05 17.85
C ALA A 62 -5.05 2.32 17.27
N TYR A 63 -5.19 3.46 16.60
CA TYR A 63 -6.48 3.92 16.05
C TYR A 63 -6.59 3.58 14.57
N ILE A 64 -7.73 3.00 14.20
CA ILE A 64 -8.15 2.83 12.81
C ILE A 64 -9.19 3.91 12.53
N ARG A 65 -8.93 4.75 11.53
CA ARG A 65 -9.78 5.91 11.20
C ARG A 65 -10.44 5.78 9.83
N ALA A 66 -11.58 6.43 9.66
CA ALA A 66 -12.39 6.32 8.43
C ALA A 66 -11.68 6.89 7.19
N THR A 67 -10.85 7.92 7.38
CA THR A 67 -10.14 8.63 6.30
C THR A 67 -8.66 8.86 6.68
N PRO A 68 -7.74 8.98 5.70
CA PRO A 68 -6.32 9.20 5.95
C PRO A 68 -6.02 10.69 6.24
N THR A 69 -6.80 11.33 7.11
CA THR A 69 -6.67 12.77 7.45
C THR A 69 -6.17 12.98 8.88
N GLY A 70 -5.43 12.01 9.41
CA GLY A 70 -4.85 12.05 10.75
C GLY A 70 -5.88 12.01 11.87
N SER A 71 -5.58 12.66 12.98
CA SER A 71 -6.42 12.67 14.19
C SER A 71 -7.79 13.34 14.01
N SER A 72 -7.99 14.09 12.93
CA SER A 72 -9.29 14.70 12.57
C SER A 72 -10.32 13.69 12.07
N ALA A 73 -9.87 12.55 11.54
CA ALA A 73 -10.76 11.54 10.98
C ALA A 73 -11.53 10.79 12.09
N PRO A 74 -12.81 10.45 11.88
CA PRO A 74 -13.57 9.61 12.81
C PRO A 74 -12.88 8.27 13.05
N GLU A 75 -12.86 7.83 14.31
CA GLU A 75 -12.42 6.47 14.67
C GLU A 75 -13.48 5.45 14.22
N VAL A 76 -13.03 4.37 13.56
CA VAL A 76 -13.88 3.22 13.23
C VAL A 76 -13.59 2.04 14.15
N ALA A 77 -12.35 1.89 14.58
CA ALA A 77 -11.93 0.88 15.52
C ALA A 77 -10.66 1.30 16.27
N ARG A 78 -10.42 0.63 17.40
CA ARG A 78 -9.25 0.83 18.25
C ARG A 78 -8.72 -0.50 18.71
N ILE A 79 -7.39 -0.58 18.78
CA ILE A 79 -6.66 -1.77 19.17
C ILE A 79 -5.75 -1.39 20.33
N PHE A 80 -5.96 -2.04 21.48
CA PHE A 80 -5.07 -1.90 22.62
C PHE A 80 -4.05 -3.02 22.61
N GLY A 81 -2.80 -2.72 22.96
CA GLY A 81 -1.80 -3.76 23.14
C GLY A 81 -1.17 -4.28 21.85
N ASN A 82 -0.31 -5.28 22.04
CA ASN A 82 0.27 -6.09 20.97
C ASN A 82 -0.56 -7.37 20.73
N GLY A 83 -0.33 -8.03 19.59
CA GLY A 83 -0.82 -9.38 19.28
C GLY A 83 -2.11 -9.44 18.47
N ALA A 84 -2.87 -8.34 18.40
CA ALA A 84 -4.06 -8.24 17.56
C ALA A 84 -3.70 -8.43 16.08
N GLY A 85 -4.51 -9.22 15.36
CA GLY A 85 -4.36 -9.45 13.93
C GLY A 85 -5.16 -8.44 13.11
N VAL A 86 -4.52 -7.83 12.13
CA VAL A 86 -5.13 -6.94 11.13
C VAL A 86 -4.87 -7.48 9.73
N THR A 87 -5.84 -7.35 8.83
CA THR A 87 -5.63 -7.64 7.40
C THR A 87 -5.22 -6.36 6.71
N VAL A 88 -4.03 -6.33 6.14
CA VAL A 88 -3.51 -5.20 5.37
C VAL A 88 -3.99 -5.31 3.92
N LEU A 89 -4.47 -4.19 3.38
CA LEU A 89 -5.04 -4.10 2.03
C LEU A 89 -4.13 -3.33 1.08
N CYS A 90 -3.81 -2.08 1.41
CA CYS A 90 -3.01 -1.18 0.58
C CYS A 90 -2.44 -0.01 1.41
N GLN A 91 -1.52 0.76 0.85
CA GLN A 91 -1.01 1.99 1.43
C GLN A 91 -1.40 3.23 0.63
N VAL A 92 -1.59 4.36 1.30
CA VAL A 92 -1.96 5.62 0.64
C VAL A 92 -1.27 6.80 1.32
N LYS A 93 -1.01 7.85 0.56
CA LYS A 93 -0.60 9.15 1.10
C LYS A 93 -1.82 9.96 1.53
N GLY A 94 -1.75 10.56 2.71
CA GLY A 94 -2.81 11.37 3.30
C GLY A 94 -2.29 12.64 3.94
N SER A 95 -3.01 13.16 4.93
CA SER A 95 -2.54 14.30 5.72
C SER A 95 -1.31 13.92 6.54
N HIS A 96 -0.33 14.82 6.63
CA HIS A 96 0.81 14.65 7.51
C HIS A 96 0.37 14.64 8.99
N ILE A 97 0.98 13.76 9.79
CA ILE A 97 0.85 13.71 11.24
C ILE A 97 2.23 13.76 11.88
N ALA A 98 2.32 14.44 13.02
CA ALA A 98 3.53 14.49 13.86
C ALA A 98 3.20 13.90 15.23
N HIS A 99 4.04 13.02 15.74
CA HIS A 99 3.86 12.45 17.07
C HIS A 99 4.03 13.56 18.12
N PRO A 100 3.14 13.65 19.11
CA PRO A 100 3.13 14.78 20.06
C PRO A 100 4.39 14.88 20.94
N GLU A 101 5.13 13.78 21.09
CA GLU A 101 6.29 13.70 21.98
C GLU A 101 7.63 13.54 21.25
N ASP A 102 7.63 13.24 19.95
CA ASP A 102 8.87 13.02 19.20
C ASP A 102 8.66 13.20 17.68
N ASP A 103 9.18 14.30 17.13
CA ASP A 103 9.03 14.67 15.72
C ASP A 103 9.74 13.70 14.75
N ASN A 104 10.59 12.79 15.25
CA ASN A 104 11.14 11.69 14.44
C ASN A 104 10.08 10.62 14.11
N TYR A 105 8.91 10.70 14.76
CA TYR A 105 7.74 9.86 14.46
C TYR A 105 6.67 10.69 13.73
N ALA A 106 7.01 11.16 12.54
CA ALA A 106 6.12 11.92 11.68
C ALA A 106 6.00 11.31 10.28
N GLY A 107 4.88 11.55 9.63
CA GLY A 107 4.68 11.07 8.27
C GLY A 107 3.28 11.29 7.73
N ASN A 108 3.12 11.00 6.44
CA ASN A 108 1.86 11.11 5.72
C ASN A 108 1.39 9.78 5.10
N THR A 109 2.01 8.65 5.47
CA THR A 109 1.63 7.32 4.95
C THR A 109 0.60 6.66 5.85
N TYR A 110 -0.44 6.12 5.24
CA TYR A 110 -1.50 5.37 5.92
C TYR A 110 -1.60 3.97 5.34
N THR A 111 -1.77 2.98 6.21
CA THR A 111 -2.07 1.60 5.82
C THR A 111 -3.56 1.38 5.95
N LYS A 112 -4.22 1.03 4.84
CA LYS A 112 -5.61 0.61 4.84
C LYS A 112 -5.68 -0.84 5.34
N VAL A 113 -6.45 -1.05 6.41
CA VAL A 113 -6.57 -2.34 7.07
C VAL A 113 -8.02 -2.71 7.35
N THR A 114 -8.27 -4.00 7.54
CA THR A 114 -9.49 -4.53 8.11
C THR A 114 -9.20 -5.18 9.47
N TYR A 115 -9.99 -4.81 10.48
CA TYR A 115 -9.96 -5.39 11.83
C TYR A 115 -11.38 -5.65 12.30
N GLN A 116 -11.68 -6.91 12.70
CA GLN A 116 -13.01 -7.32 13.16
C GLN A 116 -14.16 -6.88 12.22
N GLY A 117 -13.94 -7.00 10.90
CA GLY A 117 -14.92 -6.61 9.88
C GLY A 117 -15.02 -5.10 9.60
N LYS A 118 -14.27 -4.26 10.31
CA LYS A 118 -14.22 -2.82 10.07
C LYS A 118 -12.99 -2.44 9.26
N THR A 119 -13.18 -1.65 8.22
CA THR A 119 -12.10 -1.20 7.34
C THR A 119 -11.84 0.29 7.54
N GLY A 120 -10.56 0.66 7.62
CA GLY A 120 -10.13 2.04 7.72
C GLY A 120 -8.62 2.18 7.58
N TYR A 121 -8.08 3.30 8.02
CA TYR A 121 -6.70 3.71 7.83
C TYR A 121 -6.00 3.80 9.18
N MET A 122 -4.89 3.08 9.32
CA MET A 122 -3.93 3.24 10.40
C MET A 122 -2.80 4.11 9.90
N ALA A 123 -2.41 5.11 10.69
CA ALA A 123 -1.28 5.93 10.31
C ALA A 123 0.05 5.21 10.61
N GLY A 124 0.96 5.19 9.64
CA GLY A 124 2.34 4.80 9.86
C GLY A 124 3.11 6.01 10.35
N TRP A 125 3.31 6.10 11.67
CA TRP A 125 3.93 7.26 12.34
C TRP A 125 5.42 7.50 12.01
N LEU A 126 5.95 7.08 10.86
CA LEU A 126 7.40 6.91 10.72
C LEU A 126 7.98 7.16 9.31
N VAL A 127 7.19 7.56 8.33
CA VAL A 127 7.63 7.45 6.93
C VAL A 127 8.39 8.69 6.42
N ASP A 128 8.27 9.86 7.06
CA ASP A 128 8.93 11.06 6.55
C ASP A 128 10.23 11.45 7.30
N THR A 129 10.44 11.00 8.55
CA THR A 129 11.57 11.46 9.39
C THR A 129 12.61 10.41 9.80
N TYR A 130 12.44 9.12 9.45
CA TYR A 130 13.37 8.06 9.87
C TYR A 130 14.31 7.59 8.74
N THR A 131 15.59 7.93 8.83
CA THR A 131 16.60 7.75 7.76
C THR A 131 17.48 6.50 7.88
N SER A 132 17.28 5.61 8.87
CA SER A 132 18.06 4.37 8.99
C SER A 132 17.36 3.24 9.76
N GLY A 133 17.12 2.07 9.14
CA GLY A 133 16.59 0.85 9.80
C GLY A 133 15.73 -0.04 8.89
N ASN A 134 15.39 -1.26 9.34
CA ASN A 134 14.50 -2.19 8.63
C ASN A 134 13.06 -1.65 8.58
N TRP A 135 12.77 -0.88 7.53
CA TRP A 135 11.46 -0.35 7.15
C TRP A 135 10.34 -1.41 7.18
N ASP A 136 10.70 -2.67 6.91
CA ASP A 136 9.88 -3.88 6.85
C ASP A 136 9.11 -4.13 8.15
N VAL A 137 9.65 -3.68 9.29
CA VAL A 137 9.15 -3.99 10.64
C VAL A 137 8.18 -2.91 11.14
N LEU A 138 8.31 -1.67 10.67
CA LEU A 138 7.65 -0.51 11.27
C LEU A 138 6.47 0.02 10.45
N ALA A 139 6.56 0.00 9.11
CA ALA A 139 5.44 0.35 8.22
C ALA A 139 4.71 -0.87 7.65
N GLY A 140 5.18 -2.08 8.01
CA GLY A 140 4.81 -3.34 7.34
C GLY A 140 5.64 -3.56 6.07
N PRO A 141 5.52 -4.74 5.42
CA PRO A 141 6.17 -5.02 4.13
C PRO A 141 5.73 -3.98 3.07
N PRO A 142 6.42 -3.87 1.92
CA PRO A 142 5.99 -2.97 0.87
C PRO A 142 4.66 -3.51 0.35
N ILE A 143 3.60 -2.76 0.63
CA ILE A 143 2.23 -3.12 0.25
C ILE A 143 1.89 -2.32 -1.01
N TRP A 144 1.01 -2.87 -1.83
CA TRP A 144 0.47 -2.16 -2.97
C TRP A 144 -0.10 -0.79 -2.56
N GLU A 145 0.14 0.22 -3.39
CA GLU A 145 -0.49 1.53 -3.27
C GLU A 145 -2.00 1.38 -3.53
N CYS A 146 -2.84 2.03 -2.73
CA CYS A 146 -4.27 2.05 -2.93
C CYS A 146 -4.59 2.72 -4.27
N ALA A 147 -5.66 2.28 -4.92
CA ALA A 147 -6.16 2.98 -6.10
C ALA A 147 -6.52 4.41 -5.72
N SER A 148 -6.03 5.37 -6.50
CA SER A 148 -6.36 6.79 -6.42
C SER A 148 -7.80 7.07 -6.82
#